data_AF-A0A920PQ92-F1
#
_entry.id   AF-A0A920PQ92-F1
#
_cell.length_a   1.000
_cell.length_b   1.000
_cell.length_c   1.000
_cell.angle_alpha   90.00
_cell.angle_beta   90.00
_cell.angle_gamma   90.00
#
_symmetry.space_group_name_H-M   'P 1'
#
loop_
_entity.id
_entity.type
_entity.pdbx_description
1 polymer ?
#
loop_
_entity_poly.entity_id
_entity_poly.type
_entity_poly.pdbx_seq_one_letter_code
_entity_poly.pdbx_strand_id
1 'polypeptide(L)'
;MCNNMSLTTHQYLHSGHQVVTKNVVKCEFILGLANLMVQTLGSSELPQVHGMMAEIIENLEITKALLRSAEVDAELDEWGVMCPVDISLMVARQQFIKMYPRMGEILHLLGSSSLMALPTEDDFRVP
;
A
#
# COMPACT_ATOMS: atom_id res chain seq x y z
N MET A 1 -20.35 -6.56 -31.09
CA MET A 1 -21.09 -5.65 -30.17
C MET A 1 -20.49 -5.63 -28.77
N CYS A 2 -19.94 -6.73 -28.22
CA CYS A 2 -19.37 -6.73 -26.86
C CYS A 2 -17.93 -6.21 -26.72
N ASN A 3 -17.16 -6.06 -27.80
CA ASN A 3 -15.72 -5.75 -27.71
C ASN A 3 -15.40 -4.38 -27.08
N ASN A 4 -16.33 -3.42 -27.15
CA ASN A 4 -16.13 -2.08 -26.58
C ASN A 4 -16.80 -1.89 -25.22
N MET A 5 -17.49 -2.91 -24.69
CA MET A 5 -18.27 -2.82 -23.44
C MET A 5 -17.46 -2.20 -22.30
N SER A 6 -16.25 -2.70 -22.06
CA SER A 6 -15.43 -2.24 -20.93
C SER A 6 -14.93 -0.81 -21.08
N LEU A 7 -14.78 -0.32 -22.31
CA LEU A 7 -14.42 1.07 -22.59
C LEU A 7 -15.63 1.98 -22.44
N THR A 8 -16.78 1.55 -22.95
CA THR A 8 -18.02 2.30 -22.84
C THR A 8 -18.40 2.43 -21.36
N THR A 9 -18.54 1.34 -20.61
CA THR A 9 -19.02 1.38 -19.23
C THR A 9 -17.95 1.73 -18.19
N HIS A 10 -16.79 2.24 -18.62
CA HIS A 10 -15.68 2.59 -17.73
C HIS A 10 -15.25 1.49 -16.74
N GLN A 11 -15.43 0.21 -17.09
CA GLN A 11 -15.20 -0.92 -16.19
C GLN A 11 -13.78 -0.95 -15.62
N TYR A 12 -12.79 -0.58 -16.44
CA TYR A 12 -11.38 -0.52 -16.03
C TYR A 12 -11.12 0.56 -14.97
N LEU A 13 -11.89 1.65 -14.95
CA LEU A 13 -11.76 2.71 -13.95
C LEU A 13 -12.25 2.22 -12.58
N HIS A 14 -13.39 1.54 -12.53
CA HIS A 14 -13.91 0.95 -11.30
C HIS A 14 -13.00 -0.16 -10.74
N SER A 15 -12.52 -1.06 -11.61
CA SER A 15 -11.51 -2.06 -11.21
C SER A 15 -10.22 -1.39 -10.73
N GLY A 16 -9.80 -0.33 -11.42
CA GLY A 16 -8.67 0.49 -11.05
C GLY A 16 -8.79 1.11 -9.65
N HIS A 17 -9.95 1.67 -9.34
CA HIS A 17 -10.27 2.23 -8.03
C HIS A 17 -10.21 1.17 -6.92
N GLN A 18 -10.75 -0.03 -7.16
CA GLN A 18 -10.65 -1.15 -6.23
C GLN A 18 -9.18 -1.55 -5.97
N VAL A 19 -8.36 -1.60 -7.02
CA VAL A 19 -6.93 -1.92 -6.91
C VAL A 19 -6.21 -0.89 -6.06
N VAL A 20 -6.46 0.40 -6.27
CA VAL A 20 -5.83 1.48 -5.48
C VAL A 20 -6.32 1.47 -4.03
N THR A 21 -7.61 1.20 -3.80
CA THR A 21 -8.17 1.03 -2.44
C THR A 21 -7.45 -0.10 -1.70
N LYS A 22 -7.28 -1.26 -2.33
CA LYS A 22 -6.50 -2.37 -1.76
C LYS A 22 -5.04 -1.97 -1.49
N ASN A 23 -4.43 -1.16 -2.36
CA ASN A 23 -3.07 -0.69 -2.19
C ASN A 23 -2.91 0.21 -0.95
N VAL A 24 -3.90 1.08 -0.66
CA VAL A 24 -3.91 1.85 0.60
C VAL A 24 -3.86 0.91 1.81
N VAL A 25 -4.73 -0.10 1.85
CA VAL A 25 -4.78 -1.07 2.96
C VAL A 25 -3.45 -1.83 3.10
N LYS A 26 -2.78 -2.15 1.99
CA LYS A 26 -1.45 -2.76 2.03
C LYS A 26 -0.40 -1.84 2.66
N CYS A 27 -0.41 -0.55 2.33
CA CYS A 27 0.49 0.42 2.97
C CYS A 27 0.20 0.54 4.47
N GLU A 28 -1.07 0.60 4.87
CA GLU A 28 -1.47 0.66 6.29
C GLU A 28 -1.02 -0.59 7.06
N PHE A 29 -1.18 -1.77 6.45
CA PHE A 29 -0.70 -3.03 7.03
C PHE A 29 0.82 -3.03 7.22
N ILE A 30 1.59 -2.63 6.20
CA ILE A 30 3.05 -2.58 6.30
C ILE A 30 3.49 -1.57 7.37
N LEU A 31 2.86 -0.40 7.43
CA LEU A 31 3.16 0.60 8.46
C LEU A 31 2.88 0.06 9.87
N GLY A 32 1.73 -0.60 10.06
CA GLY A 32 1.37 -1.21 11.33
C GLY A 32 2.35 -2.32 11.74
N LEU A 33 2.75 -3.15 10.80
CA LEU A 33 3.76 -4.19 11.02
C LEU A 33 5.13 -3.59 11.37
N ALA A 34 5.58 -2.59 10.62
CA ALA A 34 6.84 -1.90 10.87
C ALA A 34 6.86 -1.26 12.27
N ASN A 35 5.77 -0.58 12.65
CA ASN A 35 5.63 -0.01 13.99
C ASN A 35 5.69 -1.08 15.09
N LEU A 36 4.99 -2.21 14.90
CA LEU A 36 5.03 -3.32 15.87
C LEU A 36 6.46 -3.91 15.99
N MET A 37 7.17 -4.08 14.88
CA MET A 37 8.56 -4.55 14.88
C MET A 37 9.47 -3.59 15.65
N VAL A 38 9.37 -2.28 15.40
CA VAL A 38 10.18 -1.25 16.07
C VAL A 38 9.93 -1.26 17.58
N GLN A 39 8.66 -1.37 18.01
CA GLN A 39 8.32 -1.44 19.43
C GLN A 39 8.83 -2.74 20.08
N THR A 40 8.70 -3.87 19.39
CA THR A 40 9.11 -5.20 19.91
C THR A 40 10.63 -5.32 20.03
N LEU A 41 11.37 -4.75 19.07
CA LEU A 41 12.84 -4.78 19.06
C LEU A 41 13.47 -3.64 19.89
N GLY A 42 12.67 -2.69 20.38
CA GLY A 42 13.15 -1.56 21.17
C GLY A 42 14.05 -0.59 20.38
N SER A 43 13.84 -0.47 19.06
CA SER A 43 14.71 0.30 18.16
C SER A 43 14.18 1.70 17.82
N SER A 44 13.13 2.17 18.53
CA SER A 44 12.44 3.44 18.26
C SER A 44 13.35 4.66 18.34
N GLU A 45 14.31 4.68 19.25
CA GLU A 45 15.17 5.86 19.47
C GLU A 45 16.21 6.08 18.34
N LEU A 46 16.36 5.13 17.41
CA LEU A 46 17.37 5.21 16.36
C LEU A 46 16.91 6.13 15.22
N PRO A 47 17.66 7.19 14.87
CA PRO A 47 17.26 8.13 13.82
C PRO A 47 17.02 7.49 12.44
N GLN A 48 17.79 6.44 12.11
CA GLN A 48 17.61 5.67 10.88
C GLN A 48 16.24 4.98 10.80
N VAL A 49 15.70 4.52 11.94
CA VAL A 49 14.38 3.88 12.03
C VAL A 49 13.29 4.92 11.77
N HIS A 50 13.42 6.12 12.33
CA HIS A 50 12.50 7.22 12.03
C HIS A 50 12.46 7.57 10.54
N GLY A 51 13.61 7.65 9.87
CA GLY A 51 13.66 7.92 8.43
C GLY A 51 12.96 6.84 7.60
N MET A 52 13.17 5.57 7.94
CA MET A 52 12.50 4.44 7.30
C MET A 52 10.98 4.43 7.54
N MET A 53 10.55 4.74 8.77
CA MET A 53 9.12 4.86 9.10
C MET A 53 8.46 6.03 8.36
N ALA A 54 9.15 7.17 8.26
CA ALA A 54 8.66 8.33 7.52
C ALA A 54 8.43 7.99 6.04
N GLU A 55 9.36 7.25 5.42
CA GLU A 55 9.22 6.80 4.03
C GLU A 55 7.95 5.94 3.81
N ILE A 56 7.62 5.04 4.74
CA ILE A 56 6.38 4.25 4.65
C ILE A 56 5.14 5.15 4.81
N ILE A 57 5.16 6.10 5.75
CA ILE A 57 4.06 7.04 6.00
C ILE A 57 3.81 7.91 4.76
N GLU A 58 4.87 8.46 4.16
CA GLU A 58 4.77 9.26 2.93
C GLU A 58 4.13 8.45 1.79
N ASN A 59 4.54 7.21 1.59
CA ASN A 59 3.96 6.32 0.58
C ASN A 59 2.46 6.05 0.84
N LEU A 60 2.07 5.85 2.09
CA LEU A 60 0.67 5.69 2.50
C LEU A 60 -0.14 6.96 2.16
N GLU A 61 0.33 8.13 2.58
CA GLU A 61 -0.38 9.40 2.39
C GLU A 61 -0.49 9.77 0.91
N ILE A 62 0.55 9.54 0.11
CA ILE A 62 0.49 9.71 -1.35
C ILE A 62 -0.59 8.81 -1.96
N THR A 63 -0.65 7.54 -1.56
CA THR A 63 -1.64 6.59 -2.11
C THR A 63 -3.06 6.99 -1.71
N LYS A 64 -3.28 7.43 -0.46
CA LYS A 64 -4.57 7.97 0.01
C LYS A 64 -4.98 9.24 -0.73
N ALA A 65 -4.04 10.17 -0.94
CA ALA A 65 -4.30 11.41 -1.65
C ALA A 65 -4.72 11.16 -3.11
N LEU A 66 -4.07 10.23 -3.80
CA LEU A 66 -4.42 9.88 -5.18
C LEU A 66 -5.77 9.16 -5.27
N LEU A 67 -6.09 8.27 -4.33
CA LEU A 67 -7.41 7.64 -4.25
C LEU A 67 -8.50 8.70 -4.04
N ARG A 68 -8.28 9.61 -3.09
CA ARG A 68 -9.21 10.71 -2.80
C ARG A 68 -9.40 11.63 -3.99
N SER A 69 -8.33 12.02 -4.70
CA SER A 69 -8.47 12.83 -5.92
C SER A 69 -9.31 12.11 -6.97
N ALA A 70 -9.10 10.80 -7.17
CA ALA A 70 -9.91 10.03 -8.11
C ALA A 70 -11.42 10.04 -7.77
N GLU A 71 -11.76 10.11 -6.48
CA GLU A 71 -13.14 10.14 -5.98
C GLU A 71 -13.74 11.56 -5.98
N VAL A 72 -12.95 12.58 -5.63
CA VAL A 72 -13.39 13.97 -5.55
C VAL A 72 -13.64 14.56 -6.92
N ASP A 73 -12.78 14.23 -7.88
CA ASP A 73 -12.85 14.76 -9.24
C ASP A 73 -13.70 13.86 -10.16
N ALA A 74 -14.43 12.89 -9.60
CA ALA A 74 -15.24 11.93 -10.34
C ALA A 74 -16.41 12.61 -11.09
N GLU A 75 -16.73 12.09 -12.27
CA GLU A 75 -17.79 12.62 -13.14
C GLU A 75 -18.80 11.52 -13.51
N LEU A 76 -20.03 11.92 -13.85
CA LEU A 76 -21.04 11.00 -14.35
C LEU A 76 -20.75 10.62 -15.81
N ASP A 77 -20.87 9.33 -16.12
CA ASP A 77 -20.83 8.83 -17.49
C ASP A 77 -22.17 8.98 -18.24
N GLU A 78 -22.22 8.51 -19.49
CA GLU A 78 -23.41 8.60 -20.34
C GLU A 78 -24.61 7.77 -19.84
N TRP A 79 -24.42 6.85 -18.89
CA TRP A 79 -25.49 6.08 -18.23
C TRP A 79 -25.83 6.61 -16.83
N GLY A 80 -25.23 7.72 -16.40
CA GLY A 80 -25.44 8.32 -15.09
C GLY A 80 -24.74 7.57 -13.94
N VAL A 81 -23.67 6.83 -14.23
CA VAL A 81 -22.82 6.18 -13.22
C VAL A 81 -21.67 7.11 -12.87
N MET A 82 -21.37 7.26 -11.58
CA MET A 82 -20.23 8.06 -11.10
C MET A 82 -18.93 7.32 -11.36
N CYS A 83 -18.08 7.85 -12.24
CA CYS A 83 -16.82 7.23 -12.64
C CYS A 83 -15.62 7.98 -12.06
N PRO A 84 -14.67 7.27 -11.41
CA PRO A 84 -13.48 7.90 -10.85
C PRO A 84 -12.51 8.36 -11.94
N VAL A 85 -11.70 9.36 -11.64
CA VAL A 85 -10.74 9.92 -12.61
C VAL A 85 -9.61 8.95 -12.93
N ASP A 86 -9.37 8.72 -14.24
CA ASP A 86 -8.36 7.78 -14.72
C ASP A 86 -6.93 8.17 -14.35
N ILE A 87 -6.55 9.45 -14.52
CA ILE A 87 -5.15 9.87 -14.32
C ILE A 87 -4.67 9.60 -12.89
N SER A 88 -5.49 9.90 -11.88
CA SER A 88 -5.17 9.69 -10.48
C SER A 88 -5.00 8.21 -10.16
N LEU A 89 -5.88 7.35 -10.71
CA LEU A 89 -5.77 5.90 -10.56
C LEU A 89 -4.54 5.33 -11.29
N MET A 90 -4.24 5.82 -12.49
CA MET A 90 -3.07 5.40 -13.26
C MET A 90 -1.77 5.75 -12.52
N VAL A 91 -1.65 6.99 -12.04
CA VAL A 91 -0.48 7.44 -11.28
C VAL A 91 -0.32 6.64 -9.99
N ALA A 92 -1.41 6.39 -9.25
CA ALA A 92 -1.37 5.58 -8.03
C ALA A 92 -0.85 4.16 -8.30
N ARG A 93 -1.37 3.49 -9.33
CA ARG A 93 -0.91 2.15 -9.73
C ARG A 93 0.56 2.16 -10.12
N GLN A 94 0.98 3.13 -10.92
CA GLN A 94 2.36 3.23 -11.40
C GLN A 94 3.35 3.49 -10.27
N GLN A 95 2.96 4.33 -9.30
CA GLN A 95 3.81 4.62 -8.16
C GLN A 95 3.88 3.43 -7.20
N PHE A 96 2.79 2.67 -7.06
CA PHE A 96 2.76 1.48 -6.22
C PHE A 96 3.80 0.42 -6.61
N ILE A 97 4.11 0.29 -7.92
CA ILE A 97 5.13 -0.62 -8.43
C ILE A 97 6.51 -0.35 -7.82
N LYS A 98 6.82 0.92 -7.51
CA LYS A 98 8.12 1.33 -6.96
C LYS A 98 8.12 1.31 -5.43
N MET A 99 7.07 1.86 -4.80
CA MET A 99 7.02 1.96 -3.34
C MET A 99 6.88 0.60 -2.65
N TYR A 100 6.14 -0.36 -3.25
CA TYR A 100 5.81 -1.61 -2.55
C TYR A 100 7.03 -2.51 -2.30
N PRO A 101 7.92 -2.75 -3.29
CA PRO A 101 9.18 -3.43 -3.03
C PRO A 101 10.03 -2.72 -1.98
N ARG A 102 10.12 -1.38 -2.05
CA ARG A 102 10.90 -0.57 -1.12
C ARG A 102 10.39 -0.65 0.32
N MET A 103 9.07 -0.64 0.52
CA MET A 103 8.48 -0.88 1.84
C MET A 103 8.81 -2.28 2.38
N GLY A 104 8.85 -3.31 1.50
CA GLY A 104 9.32 -4.65 1.86
C GLY A 104 10.80 -4.69 2.27
N GLU A 105 11.67 -3.96 1.55
CA GLU A 105 13.08 -3.81 1.92
C GLU A 105 13.23 -3.13 3.29
N ILE A 106 12.43 -2.09 3.57
CA ILE A 106 12.43 -1.43 4.88
C ILE A 106 12.09 -2.43 5.99
N LEU A 107 11.08 -3.29 5.80
CA LEU A 107 10.74 -4.32 6.79
C LEU A 107 11.92 -5.29 7.04
N HIS A 108 12.62 -5.71 5.99
CA HIS A 108 13.82 -6.54 6.15
C HIS A 108 14.94 -5.81 6.89
N LEU A 109 15.17 -4.52 6.61
CA LEU A 109 16.18 -3.71 7.30
C LEU A 109 15.83 -3.50 8.78
N LEU A 110 14.55 -3.30 9.10
CA LEU A 110 14.06 -3.16 10.48
C LEU A 110 14.24 -4.46 11.28
N GLY A 111 13.97 -5.62 10.66
CA GLY A 111 14.07 -6.92 11.34
C GLY A 111 15.47 -7.52 11.35
N SER A 112 16.33 -7.21 10.37
CA SER A 112 17.73 -7.64 10.29
C SER A 112 17.95 -9.11 10.72
N SER A 113 18.84 -9.38 11.68
CA SER A 113 19.12 -10.72 12.22
C SER A 113 17.94 -11.35 12.95
N SER A 114 17.04 -10.55 13.54
CA SER A 114 15.87 -11.05 14.28
C SER A 114 14.88 -11.81 13.41
N LEU A 115 14.86 -11.55 12.09
CA LEU A 115 14.07 -12.32 11.13
C LEU A 115 14.73 -13.64 10.69
N MET A 116 16.04 -13.81 10.92
CA MET A 116 16.79 -14.99 10.44
C MET A 116 16.90 -16.10 11.48
N ALA A 117 16.90 -15.77 12.76
CA ALA A 117 17.14 -16.71 13.86
C ALA A 117 15.90 -16.87 14.75
N LEU A 118 14.72 -17.03 14.14
CA LEU A 118 13.49 -17.28 14.89
C LEU A 118 13.44 -18.75 15.30
N PRO A 119 13.27 -19.05 16.60
CA PRO A 119 13.00 -20.41 17.04
C PRO A 119 11.70 -20.92 16.41
N THR A 120 11.71 -22.21 16.10
CA THR A 120 10.51 -22.92 15.66
C THR A 120 9.59 -23.20 16.85
N GLU A 121 8.33 -23.53 16.58
CA GLU A 121 7.36 -23.87 17.63
C GLU A 121 7.84 -25.04 18.52
N ASP A 122 8.58 -25.99 17.96
CA ASP A 122 9.09 -27.14 18.70
C ASP A 122 10.24 -26.76 19.65
N ASP A 123 11.01 -25.71 19.34
CA ASP A 123 12.08 -25.21 20.21
C ASP A 123 11.53 -24.68 21.55
N PHE A 124 10.29 -24.17 21.56
CA PHE A 124 9.62 -23.72 22.78
C PHE A 124 9.08 -24.85 23.66
N ARG A 125 9.03 -26.08 23.15
CA ARG A 125 8.52 -27.26 23.87
C ARG A 125 9.60 -28.04 24.61
N VAL A 126 10.87 -27.77 24.30
CA VAL A 126 12.00 -28.37 24.99
C VAL A 126 12.28 -27.56 26.27
N PRO A 127 12.35 -28.20 27.45
CA PRO A 127 12.57 -27.52 28.72
C PRO A 127 13.93 -26.82 28.85
#